data_AF-A0A8T6DWV4-F1
#
_entry.id   AF-A0A8T6DWV4-F1
#
_cell.length_a   1.000
_cell.length_b   1.000
_cell.length_c   1.000
_cell.angle_alpha   90.00
_cell.angle_beta   90.00
_cell.angle_gamma   90.00
#
_symmetry.space_group_name_H-M   'P 1'
#
loop_
_entity.id
_entity.type
_entity.pdbx_description
1 polymer ?
#
loop_
_entity_poly.entity_id
_entity_poly.type
_entity_poly.pdbx_seq_one_letter_code
_entity_poly.pdbx_strand_id
1 'polypeptide(L)'
;PGRGNPILGIVAGGDGEPDLAADGMPYTTLGYINGPNPGRDEDLGHVDTTHESFRSQTLVPLGSETHAGEDVAVYAVGPGADLVRGVIEQNVIFHIMMEATRLDQR
;
A
#
# COMPACT_ATOMS: atom_id res chain seq x y z
N PRO A 1 5.97 2.82 -15.77
CA PRO A 1 6.99 1.90 -15.22
C PRO A 1 7.22 0.67 -16.11
N GLY A 2 8.48 0.46 -16.50
CA GLY A 2 8.94 -0.81 -17.06
C GLY A 2 8.75 -1.97 -16.09
N ARG A 3 8.64 -3.19 -16.63
CA ARG A 3 8.57 -4.41 -15.80
C ARG A 3 9.85 -4.54 -14.96
N GLY A 4 9.69 -4.74 -13.66
CA GLY A 4 10.81 -4.89 -12.73
C GLY A 4 11.27 -3.59 -12.06
N ASN A 5 10.58 -2.46 -12.29
CA ASN A 5 10.85 -1.22 -11.58
C ASN A 5 10.71 -1.42 -10.06
N PRO A 6 11.68 -0.97 -9.23
CA PRO A 6 11.59 -1.08 -7.78
C PRO A 6 10.37 -0.34 -7.22
N ILE A 7 9.61 -0.97 -6.32
CA ILE A 7 8.40 -0.36 -5.74
C ILE A 7 8.70 0.90 -4.91
N LEU A 8 9.89 0.98 -4.31
CA LEU A 8 10.36 2.16 -3.57
C LEU A 8 11.13 3.14 -4.45
N GLY A 9 11.39 2.78 -5.71
CA GLY A 9 12.16 3.61 -6.62
C GLY A 9 11.32 4.62 -7.38
N ILE A 10 12.01 5.51 -8.06
CA ILE A 10 11.46 6.38 -9.11
C ILE A 10 10.90 5.52 -10.24
N VAL A 11 9.81 5.96 -10.85
CA VAL A 11 9.27 5.32 -12.04
C VAL A 11 10.25 5.51 -13.19
N ALA A 12 10.75 4.40 -13.75
CA ALA A 12 11.55 4.42 -14.96
C ALA A 12 10.87 3.68 -16.12
N GLY A 13 11.14 4.13 -17.35
CA GLY A 13 10.74 3.51 -18.59
C GLY A 13 11.47 2.18 -18.86
N GLY A 14 11.18 1.56 -20.01
CA GLY A 14 11.86 0.32 -20.42
C GLY A 14 13.34 0.51 -20.82
N ASP A 15 13.74 1.75 -21.07
CA ASP A 15 15.10 2.22 -21.33
C ASP A 15 15.89 2.51 -20.04
N GLY A 16 15.24 2.50 -18.88
CA GLY A 16 15.85 2.78 -17.58
C GLY A 16 15.91 4.27 -17.23
N GLU A 17 15.43 5.14 -18.11
CA GLU A 17 15.37 6.58 -17.84
C GLU A 17 14.15 6.92 -16.97
N PRO A 18 14.23 7.91 -16.06
CA PRO A 18 13.10 8.34 -15.25
C PRO A 18 11.92 8.85 -16.10
N ASP A 19 10.73 8.34 -15.82
CA ASP A 19 9.47 8.93 -16.30
C ASP A 19 9.21 10.23 -15.52
N LEU A 20 8.82 11.28 -16.23
CA LEU A 20 8.52 12.59 -15.63
C LEU A 20 7.01 12.77 -15.46
N ALA A 21 6.62 13.37 -14.35
CA ALA A 21 5.25 13.81 -14.14
C ALA A 21 4.95 15.09 -14.95
N ALA A 22 3.71 15.59 -14.89
CA ALA A 22 3.28 16.77 -15.66
C ALA A 22 4.02 18.06 -15.28
N ASP A 23 4.66 18.09 -14.12
CA ASP A 23 5.51 19.17 -13.62
C ASP A 23 6.97 19.09 -14.12
N GLY A 24 7.30 18.06 -14.92
CA GLY A 24 8.64 17.84 -15.44
C GLY A 24 9.62 17.21 -14.44
N MET A 25 9.15 16.79 -13.25
CA MET A 25 9.99 16.14 -12.24
C MET A 25 9.74 14.63 -12.19
N PRO A 26 10.75 13.83 -11.82
CA PRO A 26 10.57 12.41 -11.53
C PRO A 26 9.56 12.18 -10.39
N TYR A 27 8.97 10.99 -10.35
CA TYR A 27 8.02 10.60 -9.30
C TYR A 27 8.23 9.14 -8.87
N THR A 28 7.87 8.83 -7.63
CA THR A 28 8.05 7.49 -7.07
C THR A 28 6.95 6.54 -7.53
N THR A 29 7.27 5.25 -7.56
CA THR A 29 6.31 4.19 -7.90
C THR A 29 5.23 4.05 -6.82
N LEU A 30 5.63 4.09 -5.55
CA LEU A 30 4.75 4.14 -4.39
C LEU A 30 4.63 5.58 -3.89
N GLY A 31 3.42 5.98 -3.50
CA GLY A 31 3.17 7.28 -2.88
C GLY A 31 2.04 7.21 -1.87
N TYR A 32 1.93 8.26 -1.06
CA TYR A 32 0.87 8.44 -0.08
C TYR A 32 0.10 9.72 -0.37
N ILE A 33 -1.23 9.67 -0.21
CA ILE A 33 -2.07 10.84 -0.46
C ILE A 33 -1.85 11.90 0.62
N ASN A 34 -1.65 11.48 1.87
CA ASN A 34 -1.45 12.37 3.01
C ASN A 34 -0.28 11.92 3.89
N GLY A 35 0.21 12.83 4.73
CA GLY A 35 1.28 12.53 5.68
C GLY A 35 2.31 13.65 5.81
N PRO A 36 3.46 13.35 6.46
CA PRO A 36 4.37 14.36 6.98
C PRO A 36 5.34 14.96 5.97
N ASN A 37 5.35 14.51 4.72
CA ASN A 37 6.24 15.05 3.68
C ASN A 37 5.44 15.75 2.56
N PRO A 38 4.87 16.93 2.84
CA PRO A 38 4.00 17.60 1.88
C PRO A 38 4.76 18.20 0.71
N GLY A 39 4.09 18.24 -0.43
CA GLY A 39 4.51 19.02 -1.58
C GLY A 39 5.35 18.23 -2.58
N ARG A 40 5.72 18.94 -3.65
CA ARG A 40 6.52 18.44 -4.77
C ARG A 40 7.58 19.49 -5.13
N ASP A 41 8.29 19.98 -4.12
CA ASP A 41 9.29 21.05 -4.28
C ASP A 41 10.72 20.50 -4.48
N GLU A 42 10.92 19.20 -4.26
CA GLU A 42 12.19 18.49 -4.43
C GLU A 42 12.17 17.67 -5.72
N ASP A 43 13.19 17.88 -6.56
CA ASP A 43 13.51 17.00 -7.69
C ASP A 43 14.13 15.70 -7.15
N LEU A 44 13.41 14.60 -7.31
CA LEU A 44 13.83 13.29 -6.81
C LEU A 44 14.91 12.63 -7.66
N GLY A 45 15.30 13.18 -8.83
CA GLY A 45 16.24 12.56 -9.76
C GLY A 45 17.63 12.24 -9.17
N HIS A 46 17.98 12.87 -8.05
CA HIS A 46 19.24 12.62 -7.33
C HIS A 46 19.02 12.15 -5.88
N VAL A 47 17.79 11.85 -5.50
CA VAL A 47 17.44 11.38 -4.16
C VAL A 47 17.42 9.85 -4.14
N ASP A 48 18.07 9.25 -3.14
CA ASP A 48 17.92 7.83 -2.88
C ASP A 48 16.56 7.54 -2.25
N THR A 49 15.57 7.36 -3.14
CA THR A 49 14.18 7.03 -2.78
C THR A 49 14.03 5.63 -2.15
N THR A 50 15.07 4.79 -2.23
CA THR A 50 15.07 3.44 -1.64
C THR A 50 15.60 3.39 -0.21
N HIS A 51 16.16 4.50 0.27
CA HIS A 51 16.67 4.61 1.64
C HIS A 51 15.55 4.41 2.67
N GLU A 52 15.83 3.67 3.75
CA GLU A 52 14.83 3.31 4.77
C GLU A 52 14.12 4.50 5.43
N SER A 53 14.81 5.64 5.50
CA SER A 53 14.29 6.88 6.09
C SER A 53 13.61 7.79 5.07
N PHE A 54 13.61 7.44 3.78
CA PHE A 54 12.93 8.21 2.76
C PHE A 54 11.41 8.19 3.02
N ARG A 55 10.78 9.36 2.90
CA ARG A 55 9.32 9.52 3.04
C ARG A 55 8.79 10.01 1.71
N SER A 56 7.86 9.26 1.10
CA SER A 56 7.26 9.67 -0.16
C SER A 56 6.56 11.03 -0.02
N GLN A 57 6.61 11.82 -1.09
CA GLN A 57 5.88 13.08 -1.18
C GLN A 57 4.36 12.86 -1.02
N THR A 58 3.69 13.78 -0.34
CA THR A 58 2.26 13.72 -0.04
C THR A 58 1.51 14.95 -0.58
N LEU A 59 0.26 14.74 -0.99
CA LEU A 59 -0.60 15.83 -1.47
C LEU A 59 -1.19 16.64 -0.31
N VAL A 60 -1.59 15.97 0.78
CA VAL A 60 -2.22 16.59 1.94
C VAL A 60 -1.28 16.56 3.15
N PRO A 61 -0.83 17.72 3.67
CA PRO A 61 0.06 17.78 4.83
C PRO A 61 -0.66 17.33 6.10
N LEU A 62 -0.12 16.30 6.77
CA LEU A 62 -0.55 15.85 8.09
C LEU A 62 0.67 15.45 8.93
N GLY A 63 0.55 15.43 10.26
CA GLY A 63 1.65 14.97 11.13
C GLY A 63 1.98 13.48 11.00
N SER A 64 1.00 12.69 10.51
CA SER A 64 1.10 11.25 10.24
C SER A 64 0.22 10.93 9.04
N GLU A 65 0.58 9.88 8.31
CA GLU A 65 -0.35 9.24 7.39
C GLU A 65 -1.57 8.70 8.16
N THR A 66 -2.72 8.67 7.49
CA THR A 66 -3.98 8.12 8.01
C THR A 66 -4.28 6.77 7.40
N HIS A 67 -4.88 5.86 8.18
CA HIS A 67 -5.42 4.62 7.64
C HIS A 67 -6.40 4.88 6.48
N ALA A 68 -6.41 3.94 5.54
CA ALA A 68 -7.39 3.88 4.48
C ALA A 68 -8.55 2.93 4.87
N GLY A 69 -9.72 3.13 4.25
CA GLY A 69 -10.98 2.48 4.64
C GLY A 69 -11.50 1.48 3.60
N GLU A 70 -10.65 1.02 2.70
CA GLU A 70 -10.97 -0.01 1.71
C GLU A 70 -11.07 -1.41 2.33
N ASP A 71 -11.77 -2.31 1.64
CA ASP A 71 -11.85 -3.72 2.02
C ASP A 71 -10.45 -4.37 2.04
N VAL A 72 -10.17 -5.18 3.07
CA VAL A 72 -8.91 -5.93 3.21
C VAL A 72 -9.08 -7.41 2.89
N ALA A 73 -8.03 -8.04 2.36
CA ALA A 73 -8.04 -9.46 2.06
C ALA A 73 -7.98 -10.32 3.34
N VAL A 74 -8.73 -11.43 3.34
CA VAL A 74 -8.64 -12.48 4.37
C VAL A 74 -8.26 -13.78 3.67
N TYR A 75 -7.19 -14.42 4.12
CA TYR A 75 -6.72 -15.72 3.62
C TYR A 75 -6.89 -16.78 4.71
N ALA A 76 -7.40 -17.95 4.36
CA ALA A 76 -7.63 -19.04 5.31
C ALA A 76 -7.20 -20.40 4.76
N VAL A 77 -6.72 -21.26 5.66
CA VAL A 77 -6.34 -22.64 5.39
C VAL A 77 -6.74 -23.50 6.60
N GLY A 78 -7.27 -24.70 6.35
CA GLY A 78 -7.69 -25.64 7.41
C GLY A 78 -9.21 -25.73 7.58
N PRO A 79 -9.70 -26.31 8.68
CA PRO A 79 -11.13 -26.45 8.97
C PRO A 79 -11.85 -25.10 8.94
N GLY A 80 -12.96 -25.01 8.21
CA GLY A 80 -13.75 -23.78 8.07
C GLY A 80 -13.17 -22.74 7.09
N ALA A 81 -12.04 -23.01 6.44
CA ALA A 81 -11.46 -22.09 5.44
C ALA A 81 -12.39 -21.85 4.24
N ASP A 82 -13.23 -22.82 3.89
CA ASP A 82 -14.26 -22.71 2.83
C ASP A 82 -15.34 -21.67 3.15
N LEU A 83 -15.48 -21.26 4.42
CA LEU A 83 -16.36 -20.18 4.84
C LEU A 83 -15.78 -18.78 4.54
N VAL A 84 -14.46 -18.67 4.34
CA VAL A 84 -13.79 -17.41 3.95
C VAL A 84 -13.89 -17.25 2.45
N ARG A 85 -14.99 -16.64 1.99
CA ARG A 85 -15.28 -16.44 0.56
C ARG A 85 -16.14 -15.21 0.32
N GLY A 86 -15.99 -14.61 -0.86
CA GLY A 86 -16.75 -13.43 -1.26
C GLY A 86 -16.34 -12.17 -0.50
N VAL A 87 -17.26 -11.22 -0.40
CA VAL A 87 -17.13 -10.01 0.44
C VAL A 87 -17.96 -10.24 1.69
N ILE A 88 -17.35 -10.08 2.85
CA ILE A 88 -17.96 -10.29 4.17
C ILE A 88 -17.63 -9.13 5.10
N GLU A 89 -18.50 -8.86 6.05
CA GLU A 89 -18.22 -7.91 7.13
C GLU A 89 -17.06 -8.42 8.00
N GLN A 90 -16.19 -7.52 8.48
CA GLN A 90 -15.00 -7.90 9.26
C GLN A 90 -15.35 -8.73 10.51
N ASN A 91 -16.51 -8.48 11.14
CA ASN A 91 -16.94 -9.25 12.31
C ASN A 91 -17.27 -10.72 12.00
N VAL A 92 -17.49 -11.08 10.73
CA VAL A 92 -17.76 -12.46 10.31
C VAL A 92 -16.53 -13.35 10.51
N ILE A 93 -15.32 -12.80 10.51
CA ILE A 93 -14.08 -13.55 10.80
C ILE A 93 -14.19 -14.25 12.16
N PHE A 94 -14.71 -13.56 13.18
CA PHE A 94 -14.93 -14.14 14.51
C PHE A 94 -15.88 -15.34 14.45
N HIS A 95 -17.01 -15.21 13.75
CA HIS A 95 -18.01 -16.27 13.66
C HIS A 95 -17.49 -17.49 12.90
N ILE A 96 -16.70 -17.28 11.83
CA ILE A 96 -16.03 -18.37 11.10
C ILE A 96 -15.07 -19.12 12.03
N MET A 97 -14.27 -18.40 12.83
CA MET A 97 -13.35 -19.02 13.79
C MET A 97 -14.09 -19.80 14.89
N MET A 98 -15.18 -19.25 15.42
CA MET A 98 -16.01 -19.93 16.43
C MET A 98 -16.60 -21.23 15.88
N GLU A 99 -17.18 -21.20 14.68
CA GLU A 99 -17.73 -22.37 14.00
C GLU A 99 -16.64 -23.43 13.75
N ALA A 100 -15.50 -23.02 13.20
CA ALA A 100 -14.39 -23.92 12.88
C ALA A 100 -13.81 -24.63 14.12
N THR A 101 -13.85 -23.96 15.28
CA THR A 101 -13.28 -24.45 16.55
C THR A 101 -14.31 -25.09 17.49
N ARG A 102 -15.61 -25.00 17.17
CA ARG A 102 -16.74 -25.45 18.02
C ARG A 102 -16.67 -24.88 19.43
N LEU A 103 -16.21 -23.64 19.58
CA LEU A 103 -16.06 -22.99 20.88
C LEU A 103 -17.40 -22.53 21.47
N ASP A 104 -18.44 -22.44 20.64
CA ASP A 104 -19.83 -22.15 21.01
C ASP A 104 -20.57 -23.36 21.61
N GLN A 105 -20.04 -24.57 21.40
CA GLN A 105 -20.62 -25.84 21.86
C GLN A 105 -20.08 -26.29 23.23
N ARG A 106 -19.40 -25.40 23.96
CA ARG A 106 -18.82 -25.68 25.28
C ARG A 106 -19.59 -25.06 26.42
#